data_AF-A0ABD0MK40-F1
#
_entry.id   AF-A0ABD0MK40-F1
#
_cell.length_a   1.000
_cell.length_b   1.000
_cell.length_c   1.000
_cell.angle_alpha   90.00
_cell.angle_beta   90.00
_cell.angle_gamma   90.00
#
_symmetry.space_group_name_H-M   'P 1'
#
loop_
_entity.id
_entity.type
_entity.pdbx_description
1 polymer ?
#
loop_
_entity_poly.entity_id
_entity_poly.type
_entity_poly.pdbx_seq_one_letter_code
_entity_poly.pdbx_strand_id
1 'polypeptide(L)'
;MLWYFNDTLIALISGEPSKSCVYYGEGWMFRDRLKVDYATGSLTIKNIRPKHSGLYEANFIQNKSSGTSQSLNQTSKCDGTKIIRKMVNIGNTIKTFSVSVT
;
A
#
# COMPACT_ATOMS: atom_id res chain seq x y z
N MET A 1 6.72 -4.04 -2.54
CA MET A 1 5.47 -4.57 -1.97
C MET A 1 4.41 -3.47 -2.00
N LEU A 2 3.19 -3.82 -2.38
CA LEU A 2 2.04 -2.92 -2.37
C LEU A 2 1.04 -3.44 -1.34
N TRP A 3 0.57 -2.54 -0.47
CA TRP A 3 -0.44 -2.83 0.53
C TRP A 3 -1.74 -2.12 0.19
N TYR A 4 -2.83 -2.87 0.16
CA TYR A 4 -4.16 -2.37 -0.13
C TYR A 4 -5.09 -2.56 1.06
N PHE A 5 -6.01 -1.61 1.23
CA PHE A 5 -7.19 -1.69 2.09
C PHE A 5 -8.42 -1.43 1.24
N ASN A 6 -9.35 -2.39 1.15
CA ASN A 6 -10.55 -2.31 0.31
C ASN A 6 -10.24 -1.72 -1.07
N ASP A 7 -9.32 -2.36 -1.81
CA ASP A 7 -8.83 -1.92 -3.13
C ASP A 7 -8.18 -0.53 -3.18
N THR A 8 -7.83 0.07 -2.05
CA THR A 8 -7.16 1.37 -1.98
C THR A 8 -5.72 1.19 -1.51
N LEU A 9 -4.74 1.67 -2.27
CA LEU A 9 -3.34 1.59 -1.91
C LEU A 9 -3.09 2.43 -0.65
N ILE A 10 -2.48 1.82 0.37
CA ILE A 10 -2.13 2.46 1.63
C ILE A 10 -0.62 2.50 1.88
N ALA A 11 0.15 1.60 1.25
CA ALA A 11 1.61 1.70 1.25
C ALA A 11 2.23 1.07 0.00
N LEU A 12 3.26 1.74 -0.51
CA LEU A 12 4.24 1.20 -1.43
C LEU A 12 5.57 1.10 -0.68
N ILE A 13 6.06 -0.11 -0.51
CA ILE A 13 7.29 -0.39 0.23
C ILE A 13 8.29 -1.01 -0.73
N SER A 14 9.37 -0.30 -0.99
CA SER A 14 10.55 -0.84 -1.67
C SER A 14 11.68 -0.99 -0.65
N GLY A 15 12.74 -1.71 -1.02
CA GLY A 15 13.93 -1.87 -0.16
C GLY A 15 14.63 -0.55 0.21
N GLU A 16 14.18 0.58 -0.32
CA GLU A 16 14.71 1.91 -0.06
C GLU A 16 13.60 2.87 0.42
N PRO A 17 13.83 3.65 1.49
CA PRO A 17 12.86 4.65 1.98
C PRO A 17 12.51 5.71 0.94
N SER A 18 13.48 6.13 0.12
CA SER A 18 13.31 7.18 -0.92
C SER A 18 12.39 6.76 -2.06
N LYS A 19 12.20 5.45 -2.25
CA LYS A 19 11.34 4.83 -3.27
C LYS A 19 10.09 4.24 -2.65
N SER A 20 9.76 4.59 -1.41
CA SER A 20 8.60 4.09 -0.68
C SER A 20 7.63 5.22 -0.38
N CYS A 21 6.34 4.92 -0.34
CA CYS A 21 5.28 5.89 -0.08
C CYS A 21 4.25 5.30 0.89
N VAL A 22 3.67 6.16 1.73
CA VAL A 22 2.48 5.86 2.51
C VAL A 22 1.33 6.74 2.03
N TYR A 23 0.12 6.18 2.02
CA TYR A 23 -1.09 6.86 1.59
C TYR A 23 -2.12 6.79 2.71
N TYR A 24 -2.82 7.90 2.95
CA TYR A 24 -3.73 8.02 4.09
C TYR A 24 -5.08 7.31 3.87
N GLY A 25 -5.31 6.76 2.68
CA GLY A 25 -6.59 6.18 2.28
C GLY A 25 -7.72 7.21 2.25
N GLU A 26 -8.92 6.74 1.94
CA GLU A 26 -10.10 7.58 1.91
C GLU A 26 -10.36 8.26 3.26
N GLY A 27 -10.80 9.51 3.22
CA GLY A 27 -11.07 10.28 4.44
C GLY A 27 -9.86 10.42 5.36
N TRP A 28 -8.64 10.24 4.83
CA TRP A 28 -7.38 10.34 5.56
C TRP A 28 -7.31 9.37 6.75
N MET A 29 -8.01 8.25 6.63
CA MET A 29 -8.23 7.30 7.71
C MET A 29 -6.95 6.80 8.37
N PHE A 30 -5.92 6.55 7.55
CA PHE A 30 -4.62 6.03 7.95
C PHE A 30 -3.57 7.10 8.22
N ARG A 31 -3.94 8.39 8.16
CA ARG A 31 -3.02 9.49 8.47
C ARG A 31 -2.42 9.29 9.86
N ASP A 32 -1.10 9.37 9.94
CA ASP A 32 -0.29 9.20 11.16
C ASP A 32 -0.40 7.81 11.83
N ARG A 33 -0.97 6.80 11.15
CA ARG A 33 -1.16 5.44 11.69
C ARG A 33 -0.27 4.38 11.05
N LEU A 34 0.29 4.64 9.87
CA LEU A 34 1.09 3.66 9.15
C LEU A 34 2.58 3.75 9.53
N LYS A 35 3.18 2.61 9.85
CA LYS A 35 4.63 2.43 9.97
C LYS A 35 5.06 1.30 9.05
N VAL A 36 6.07 1.55 8.24
CA VAL A 36 6.58 0.59 7.26
C VAL A 36 7.96 0.08 7.67
N ASP A 37 8.23 -1.18 7.39
CA ASP A 37 9.55 -1.78 7.43
C ASP A 37 10.02 -2.04 5.99
N TYR A 38 11.02 -1.25 5.57
CA TYR A 38 11.56 -1.29 4.21
C TYR A 38 12.35 -2.57 3.92
N ALA A 39 12.92 -3.22 4.94
CA ALA A 39 13.72 -4.43 4.76
C ALA A 39 12.81 -5.65 4.52
N THR A 40 11.74 -5.77 5.30
CA THR A 40 10.83 -6.93 5.21
C THR A 40 9.62 -6.70 4.31
N GLY A 41 9.29 -5.45 4.00
CA GLY A 41 8.04 -5.11 3.32
C GLY A 41 6.83 -5.07 4.27
N SER A 42 7.04 -5.16 5.58
CA SER A 42 5.94 -5.23 6.56
C SER A 42 5.27 -3.88 6.77
N LEU A 43 3.95 -3.90 6.95
CA LEU A 43 3.14 -2.75 7.31
C LEU A 43 2.57 -2.92 8.72
N THR A 44 2.84 -1.96 9.60
CA THR A 44 2.22 -1.85 10.93
C THR A 44 1.18 -0.74 10.91
N ILE A 45 -0.04 -1.03 11.36
CA ILE A 45 -1.11 -0.04 11.54
C ILE A 45 -1.31 0.21 13.03
N LYS A 46 -1.03 1.43 13.48
CA LYS A 46 -1.18 1.84 14.88
C LYS A 46 -2.59 2.32 15.17
N ASN A 47 -3.02 2.16 16.42
CA ASN A 47 -4.28 2.68 16.93
C ASN A 47 -5.47 2.26 16.05
N ILE A 48 -5.61 0.95 15.82
CA ILE A 48 -6.73 0.41 15.03
C ILE A 48 -8.07 0.74 15.73
N ARG A 49 -9.13 0.86 14.94
CA ARG A 49 -10.47 1.36 15.32
C ARG A 49 -11.50 0.66 14.42
N PRO A 50 -12.79 0.64 14.78
CA PRO A 50 -13.81 -0.03 13.97
C PRO A 50 -13.81 0.35 12.48
N LYS A 51 -13.54 1.62 12.15
CA LYS A 51 -13.43 2.11 10.76
C LYS A 51 -12.30 1.48 9.94
N HIS A 52 -11.28 0.92 10.58
CA HIS A 52 -10.18 0.22 9.91
C HIS A 52 -10.51 -1.26 9.65
N SER A 53 -11.71 -1.72 9.99
CA SER A 53 -12.16 -3.06 9.60
C SER A 53 -12.32 -3.14 8.08
N GLY A 54 -11.88 -4.23 7.48
CA GLY A 54 -11.95 -4.42 6.04
C GLY A 54 -10.95 -5.43 5.51
N LEU A 55 -10.88 -5.49 4.19
CA LEU A 55 -10.00 -6.39 3.45
C LEU A 55 -8.62 -5.76 3.29
N TYR A 56 -7.59 -6.50 3.69
CA TYR A 56 -6.20 -6.15 3.51
C TYR A 56 -5.52 -7.10 2.55
N GLU A 57 -4.74 -6.55 1.62
CA GLU A 57 -4.03 -7.34 0.62
C GLU A 57 -2.58 -6.87 0.46
N ALA A 58 -1.66 -7.83 0.38
CA ALA A 58 -0.25 -7.60 0.08
C ALA A 58 0.11 -8.20 -1.28
N ASN A 59 0.59 -7.34 -2.18
CA ASN A 59 0.96 -7.71 -3.54
C ASN A 59 2.47 -7.48 -3.78
N PHE A 60 3.10 -8.38 -4.54
CA PHE A 60 4.46 -8.15 -5.04
C PHE A 60 4.43 -7.23 -6.27
N ILE A 61 5.39 -6.31 -6.34
CA ILE A 61 5.67 -5.58 -7.57
C ILE A 61 6.53 -6.52 -8.41
N GLN A 62 5.97 -7.12 -9.46
CA GLN A 62 6.77 -7.87 -10.43
C GLN A 62 7.44 -6.88 -11.39
N ASN A 63 8.77 -6.92 -11.51
CA ASN A 63 9.43 -6.38 -12.70
C ASN A 63 9.10 -7.33 -13.86
N LYS A 64 7.98 -7.12 -14.54
CA LYS A 64 7.74 -7.84 -15.80
C LYS A 64 8.68 -7.24 -16.85
N SER A 65 9.62 -8.05 -17.35
CA SER A 65 10.46 -7.71 -18.50
C SER A 65 9.67 -7.54 -19.82
N SER A 66 8.34 -7.66 -19.80
CA SER A 66 7.48 -7.48 -20.95
C SER A 66 6.66 -6.19 -20.84
N GLY A 67 7.17 -5.13 -21.48
CA GLY A 67 6.36 -4.26 -22.35
C GLY A 67 5.27 -3.37 -21.74
N THR A 68 5.20 -3.19 -20.43
CA THR A 68 4.42 -2.08 -19.86
C THR A 68 5.17 -1.46 -18.71
N SER A 69 6.11 -0.58 -19.05
CA SER A 69 6.72 0.35 -18.11
C SER A 69 5.65 1.30 -17.61
N GLN A 70 4.87 0.88 -16.60
CA GLN A 70 4.11 1.85 -15.82
C GLN A 70 5.12 2.55 -14.93
N SER A 71 5.53 3.75 -15.34
CA SER A 71 6.31 4.64 -14.50
C SER A 71 5.46 4.99 -13.28
N LEU A 72 5.63 4.25 -12.18
CA LEU A 72 5.39 4.82 -10.87
C LEU A 72 6.46 5.91 -10.75
N ASN A 73 6.08 7.15 -11.09
CA ASN A 73 6.96 8.31 -11.21
C ASN A 73 8.11 8.22 -10.20
N GLN A 74 9.28 7.83 -10.70
CA GLN A 74 10.51 8.00 -9.95
C GLN A 74 10.66 9.50 -9.72
N THR A 75 10.98 9.86 -8.48
CA THR A 75 11.32 11.21 -8.04
C THR A 75 10.18 12.24 -8.07
N SER A 76 9.33 12.20 -7.05
CA SER A 76 8.76 13.40 -6.41
C SER A 76 8.23 13.00 -5.04
N LYS A 77 8.31 13.91 -4.06
CA LYS A 77 7.75 13.74 -2.72
C LYS A 77 6.36 13.11 -2.81
N CYS A 78 6.17 11.91 -2.28
CA CYS A 78 4.89 11.21 -2.39
C CYS A 78 3.78 12.08 -1.79
N ASP A 79 2.71 12.32 -2.55
CA ASP A 79 1.51 12.92 -2.01
C ASP A 79 0.67 11.83 -1.31
N GLY A 80 0.81 11.74 0.01
CA GLY A 80 0.08 10.78 0.83
C GLY A 80 -1.44 10.99 0.83
N THR A 81 -1.93 12.12 0.35
CA THR A 81 -3.37 12.40 0.21
C THR A 81 -3.97 11.78 -1.05
N LYS A 82 -3.13 11.37 -2.00
CA LYS A 82 -3.56 10.78 -3.26
C LYS A 82 -4.24 9.43 -3.03
N ILE A 83 -5.44 9.29 -3.57
CA ILE A 83 -6.18 8.02 -3.58
C ILE A 83 -5.81 7.24 -4.83
N ILE A 84 -5.28 6.04 -4.64
CA ILE A 84 -4.87 5.15 -5.73
C ILE A 84 -5.63 3.84 -5.57
N ARG A 85 -6.41 3.47 -6.58
CA ARG A 85 -7.15 2.21 -6.61
C ARG A 85 -6.29 1.06 -7.12
N LYS A 86 -6.54 -0.13 -6.61
CA LYS A 86 -5.99 -1.38 -7.12
C LYS A 86 -6.44 -1.55 -8.57
N MET A 87 -5.48 -1.72 -9.47
CA MET A 87 -5.78 -2.13 -10.84
C MET A 87 -5.67 -3.65 -10.92
N VAL A 88 -6.60 -4.28 -11.64
CA VAL A 88 -6.82 -5.74 -11.64
C VAL A 88 -5.61 -6.57 -12.12
N ASN A 89 -4.61 -5.95 -12.78
CA ASN A 89 -3.56 -6.66 -13.53
C ASN A 89 -2.10 -6.45 -13.04
N ILE A 90 -1.86 -5.81 -11.90
CA ILE A 90 -0.51 -5.29 -11.54
C ILE A 90 0.33 -6.22 -10.64
N GLY A 91 -0.25 -7.23 -9.98
CA GLY A 91 0.55 -8.12 -9.14
C GLY A 91 -0.17 -9.39 -8.73
N ASN A 92 0.59 -10.45 -8.52
CA ASN A 92 0.08 -11.64 -7.86
C ASN A 92 -0.12 -11.30 -6.38
N THR A 93 -1.36 -11.45 -5.90
CA THR A 93 -1.68 -11.31 -4.48
C THR A 93 -1.03 -12.44 -3.71
N ILE A 94 -0.22 -12.07 -2.71
CA ILE A 94 0.56 -13.04 -1.91
C ILE A 94 -0.26 -13.44 -0.70
N LYS A 95 -0.88 -12.44 -0.07
CA LYS A 95 -1.63 -12.58 1.17
C LYS A 95 -2.82 -11.65 1.14
N THR A 96 -3.94 -12.20 1.59
CA THR A 96 -5.20 -11.50 1.81
C THR A 96 -5.72 -11.91 3.16
N PHE A 97 -6.18 -10.95 3.94
CA PHE A 97 -6.84 -11.20 5.22
C PHE A 97 -7.88 -10.13 5.50
N SER A 98 -8.93 -10.51 6.23
CA SER A 98 -9.94 -9.58 6.71
C SER A 98 -9.67 -9.24 8.17
N VAL A 99 -9.80 -7.97 8.52
CA VAL A 99 -9.71 -7.51 9.91
C VAL A 99 -11.08 -6.99 10.34
N SER A 100 -11.52 -7.40 11.51
CA SER A 100 -12.72 -6.89 12.17
C SER A 100 -12.33 -6.37 13.56
N VAL A 101 -12.65 -5.11 13.83
CA VAL A 101 -12.45 -4.46 15.12
C VAL A 101 -13.82 -4.06 15.63
N THR A 102 -14.21 -4.64 16.77
CA THR A 102 -15.45 -4.36 17.48
C THR A 102 -15.25 -3.31 18.56
#